data_AF-A0A960KEX9-F1
#
_entry.id   AF-A0A960KEX9-F1
#
_cell.length_a   1.000
_cell.length_b   1.000
_cell.length_c   1.000
_cell.angle_alpha   90.00
_cell.angle_beta   90.00
_cell.angle_gamma   90.00
#
_symmetry.space_group_name_H-M   'P 1'
#
loop_
_entity.id
_entity.type
_entity.pdbx_description
1 polymer ?
#
loop_
_entity_poly.entity_id
_entity_poly.type
_entity_poly.pdbx_seq_one_letter_code
_entity_poly.pdbx_strand_id
1 'polypeptide(L)' 'MSLRYSSVYGVGQHGRAVNALLLTEPVEAICRGRRPEIRGDGSEVHDYKKVIDVAEANVQAMEAEV' A
#
# COMPACT_ATOMS: atom_id res chain seq x y z
N MET A 1 4.84 -22.73 -1.33
CA MET A 1 4.83 -21.58 -0.40
C MET A 1 3.92 -20.50 -0.97
N SER A 2 3.15 -19.77 -0.16
CA SER A 2 2.28 -18.67 -0.61
C SER A 2 2.43 -17.50 0.34
N LEU A 3 2.59 -16.29 -0.21
CA LEU A 3 2.67 -15.03 0.55
C LEU A 3 1.34 -14.30 0.44
N ARG A 4 0.78 -13.88 1.58
CA ARG A 4 -0.41 -13.02 1.65
C ARG A 4 0.00 -11.62 2.06
N TYR A 5 -0.26 -10.67 1.17
CA TYR A 5 0.00 -9.26 1.44
C TYR A 5 -1.30 -8.55 1.82
N SER A 6 -1.17 -7.59 2.73
CA SER A 6 -2.19 -6.60 3.03
C SER A 6 -2.19 -5.52 1.92
N SER A 7 -2.36 -4.25 2.26
CA SER A 7 -2.39 -3.16 1.28
C SER A 7 -0.97 -2.83 0.81
N VAL A 8 -0.66 -3.06 -0.46
CA VAL A 8 0.64 -2.71 -1.04
C VAL A 8 0.56 -1.36 -1.75
N TYR A 9 1.53 -0.47 -1.48
CA TYR A 9 1.63 0.85 -2.12
C TYR A 9 3.01 1.10 -2.73
N GLY A 10 3.08 1.95 -3.75
CA GLY A 10 4.35 2.36 -4.35
C GLY A 10 4.29 2.73 -5.83
N VAL A 11 5.46 2.84 -6.46
CA VAL A 11 5.60 3.20 -7.86
C VAL A 11 4.91 2.17 -8.76
N GLY A 12 4.19 2.63 -9.78
CA GLY A 12 3.42 1.77 -10.68
C GLY A 12 2.06 1.35 -10.14
N GLN A 13 1.64 1.85 -8.96
CA GLN A 13 0.30 1.62 -8.43
C GLN A 13 -0.76 2.13 -9.40
N HIS A 14 -1.65 1.22 -9.82
CA HIS A 14 -2.81 1.59 -10.62
C HIS A 14 -3.83 2.35 -9.76
N GLY A 15 -4.48 3.38 -10.32
CA GLY A 15 -5.55 4.14 -9.66
C GLY A 15 -6.84 3.36 -9.34
N ARG A 16 -6.82 2.02 -9.43
CA ARG A 16 -7.90 1.12 -9.00
C ARG A 16 -7.50 0.28 -7.78
N ALA A 17 -6.30 0.49 -7.23
CA ALA A 17 -5.83 -0.15 -6.00
C ALA A 17 -6.52 0.48 -4.79
N VAL A 18 -7.80 0.12 -4.58
CA VAL A 18 -8.74 0.79 -3.66
C VAL A 18 -8.15 1.01 -2.27
N ASN A 19 -7.48 0.01 -1.70
CA ASN A 19 -6.91 0.14 -0.36
C ASN A 19 -5.70 1.08 -0.35
N ALA A 20 -4.87 1.07 -1.39
CA ALA A 20 -3.71 1.96 -1.47
C ALA A 20 -4.12 3.42 -1.77
N LEU A 21 -5.31 3.65 -2.33
CA LEU A 21 -5.88 4.99 -2.51
C LEU A 21 -6.20 5.67 -1.18
N LEU A 22 -6.61 4.92 -0.15
CA LEU A 22 -6.88 5.46 1.19
C LEU A 22 -5.63 6.14 1.81
N LEU A 23 -4.43 5.69 1.44
CA LEU A 23 -3.17 6.34 1.83
C LEU A 23 -2.72 7.40 0.82
N THR A 24 -2.77 7.09 -0.47
CA THR A 24 -2.14 7.94 -1.51
C THR A 24 -2.93 9.22 -1.82
N GLU A 25 -4.26 9.19 -1.80
CA GLU A 25 -5.07 10.38 -2.10
C GLU A 25 -4.93 11.50 -1.04
N PRO A 26 -4.98 11.21 0.29
CA PRO A 26 -4.73 12.23 1.30
C PRO A 26 -3.32 12.82 1.19
N VAL A 27 -2.31 11.99 0.95
CA VAL A 27 -0.92 12.44 0.77
C VAL A 27 -0.81 13.36 -0.45
N GLU A 28 -1.41 13.00 -1.58
CA GLU A 28 -1.45 13.86 -2.77
C GLU A 28 -2.17 15.19 -2.52
N ALA A 29 -3.27 15.19 -1.76
CA ALA A 29 -3.97 16.41 -1.39
C ALA A 29 -3.08 17.33 -0.56
N ILE A 30 -2.41 16.80 0.46
CA ILE A 30 -1.46 17.53 1.30
C ILE A 30 -0.33 18.12 0.45
N CYS A 31 0.29 17.32 -0.42
CA CYS A 31 1.37 17.78 -1.30
C CYS A 31 0.92 18.90 -2.26
N ARG A 32 -0.36 18.96 -2.61
CA ARG A 32 -0.94 20.01 -3.47
C ARG A 32 -1.59 21.15 -2.68
N GLY A 33 -1.37 21.22 -1.36
CA GLY A 33 -1.93 22.28 -0.49
C GLY A 33 -3.45 22.22 -0.34
N ARG A 34 -4.08 21.08 -0.65
CA ARG A 34 -5.51 20.85 -0.44
C ARG A 34 -5.74 20.16 0.89
N ARG A 35 -6.92 20.38 1.48
CA ARG A 35 -7.36 19.67 2.68
C ARG A 35 -7.56 18.19 2.35
N PRO A 36 -6.89 17.25 3.05
CA PRO A 36 -7.14 15.83 2.86
C PRO A 36 -8.53 15.45 3.36
N GLU A 37 -9.15 14.46 2.70
CA GLU A 37 -10.41 13.87 3.11
C GLU A 37 -10.15 12.46 3.64
N ILE A 38 -10.66 12.17 4.84
CA ILE A 38 -10.65 10.83 5.42
C ILE A 38 -12.00 10.20 5.10
N ARG A 39 -12.00 9.05 4.43
CA ARG A 39 -13.23 8.29 4.20
C ARG A 39 -13.67 7.63 5.51
N GLY A 40 -14.95 7.71 5.84
CA GLY A 40 -15.49 7.18 7.10
C GLY A 40 -15.20 8.09 8.29
N ASP A 41 -15.12 7.50 9.48
CA ASP A 41 -14.89 8.22 10.76
C ASP A 41 -13.41 8.30 11.17
N GLY A 42 -12.51 7.72 10.35
CA GLY A 42 -11.08 7.68 10.62
C GLY A 42 -10.65 6.66 11.67
N SER A 43 -11.55 5.77 12.11
CA SER A 43 -11.22 4.69 13.05
C SER A 43 -10.63 3.44 12.37
N GLU A 44 -10.76 3.33 11.04
CA GLU A 44 -10.26 2.20 10.27
C GLU A 44 -8.72 2.16 10.27
N VAL A 45 -8.17 0.97 10.52
CA VAL A 45 -6.74 0.72 10.55
C VAL A 45 -6.37 -0.23 9.42
N HIS A 46 -5.37 0.15 8.64
CA HIS A 46 -4.85 -0.66 7.53
C HIS A 46 -3.35 -0.89 7.70
N ASP A 47 -2.91 -2.11 7.40
CA ASP A 47 -1.49 -2.45 7.29
C ASP A 47 -1.00 -2.22 5.86
N TYR A 48 -0.10 -1.25 5.70
CA TYR A 48 0.49 -0.86 4.42
C TYR A 48 1.91 -1.37 4.28
N LYS A 49 2.22 -2.03 3.14
CA LYS A 49 3.55 -2.51 2.79
C LYS A 49 4.07 -1.79 1.54
N LYS A 50 5.34 -1.40 1.53
CA LYS A 50 5.96 -0.86 0.31
C LYS A 50 6.13 -1.96 -0.73
N VAL A 51 5.96 -1.59 -2.00
CA VAL A 51 6.13 -2.51 -3.13
C VAL A 51 7.54 -3.11 -3.21
N ILE A 52 8.57 -2.37 -2.78
CA ILE A 52 9.96 -2.86 -2.80
C ILE A 52 10.14 -4.00 -1.79
N ASP A 53 9.66 -3.83 -0.56
CA ASP A 53 9.71 -4.88 0.47
C ASP A 53 8.96 -6.15 0.02
N VAL A 54 7.84 -5.99 -0.69
CA VAL A 54 7.09 -7.10 -1.28
C VAL A 54 7.88 -7.80 -2.39
N ALA A 55 8.59 -7.04 -3.23
CA ALA A 55 9.46 -7.62 -4.26
C ALA A 55 10.59 -8.45 -3.63
N GLU A 56 11.25 -7.91 -2.60
CA GLU A 56 12.31 -8.60 -1.86
C GLU A 56 11.78 -9.88 -1.19
N ALA A 57 10.61 -9.82 -0.54
CA ALA A 57 9.98 -10.98 0.09
C ALA A 57 9.68 -12.10 -0.91
N ASN A 58 9.27 -11.76 -2.14
CA ASN A 58 9.05 -12.77 -3.18
C ASN A 58 10.35 -13.44 -3.63
N VAL A 59 11.43 -12.69 -3.81
CA VAL A 59 12.74 -13.26 -4.19
C VAL A 59 13.22 -14.22 -3.10
N GLN A 60 13.19 -13.79 -1.84
CA GLN A 60 13.58 -14.64 -0.71
C GLN A 60 12.73 -15.91 -0.61
N ALA A 61 11.42 -15.81 -0.86
CA ALA A 61 10.55 -16.97 -0.84
C ALA A 61 10.81 -17.94 -2.00
N MET A 62 11.36 -17.48 -3.12
CA MET A 62 11.79 -18.34 -4.24
C MET A 62 13.13 -19.03 -3.94
N GLU A 63 14.01 -18.37 -3.20
CA GLU A 63 15.34 -18.88 -2.81
C GLU A 63 15.31 -19.75 -1.55
N ALA A 64 14.23 -19.71 -0.77
CA ALA A 64 14.09 -20.50 0.44
C ALA A 64 13.99 -22.00 0.12
N GLU A 65 14.96 -22.78 0.60
CA GLU A 65 14.81 -24.23 0.73
C GLU A 65 13.82 -24.51 1.90
N VAL A 66 12.77 -25.28 1.61
CA VAL A 66 11.65 -25.56 2.53
C VAL A 66 12.11 -26.26 3.80
#